data_AF-A0A4R9BZJ6-F1
#
_entry.id   AF-A0A4R9BZJ6-F1
#
_cell.length_a   1.000
_cell.length_b   1.000
_cell.length_c   1.000
_cell.angle_alpha   90.00
_cell.angle_beta   90.00
_cell.angle_gamma   90.00
#
_symmetry.space_group_name_H-M   'P 1'
#
loop_
_entity.id
_entity.type
_entity.pdbx_description
1 polymer ?
#
loop_
_entity_poly.entity_id
_entity_poly.type
_entity_poly.pdbx_seq_one_letter_code
_entity_poly.pdbx_strand_id
1 'polypeptide(L)'
;MMAMRHYMRSQTVEGVTDTRAIDEVGLSVAQVEEMYRYLAIANYEDRFVIPTSHREMAGDAFAERNGCGFTFGDGCHGSDSKFNLFNSSRIDAINITEVRDKAEGE
;
A
#
# COMPACT_ATOMS: atom_id res chain seq x y z
N MET A 1 -9.16 -1.57 -27.78
CA MET A 1 -8.46 -2.87 -27.62
C MET A 1 -8.24 -3.59 -28.96
N MET A 2 -9.22 -3.69 -29.86
CA MET A 2 -9.03 -4.38 -31.15
C MET A 2 -8.00 -3.69 -32.06
N ALA A 3 -7.98 -2.35 -32.10
CA ALA A 3 -6.97 -1.58 -32.84
C ALA A 3 -5.53 -1.92 -32.44
N MET A 4 -5.26 -1.97 -31.12
CA MET A 4 -3.97 -2.41 -30.57
C MET A 4 -3.63 -3.85 -30.97
N ARG A 5 -4.61 -4.78 -30.93
CA ARG A 5 -4.38 -6.17 -31.37
C ARG A 5 -4.04 -6.26 -32.86
N HIS A 6 -4.73 -5.48 -33.70
CA HIS A 6 -4.47 -5.41 -35.13
C HIS A 6 -3.06 -4.89 -35.42
N TYR A 7 -2.68 -3.77 -34.77
CA TYR A 7 -1.34 -3.17 -34.87
C TYR A 7 -0.23 -4.13 -34.41
N MET A 8 -0.39 -4.75 -33.24
CA MET A 8 0.62 -5.67 -32.73
C MET A 8 0.73 -6.95 -33.58
N ARG A 9 -0.37 -7.42 -34.17
CA ARG A 9 -0.36 -8.54 -35.12
C ARG A 9 0.39 -8.19 -36.41
N SER A 10 0.16 -7.01 -37.00
CA SER A 10 0.86 -6.62 -38.23
C SER A 10 2.38 -6.55 -37.98
N GLN A 11 2.79 -6.02 -36.83
CA GLN A 11 4.21 -5.98 -36.45
C GLN A 11 4.80 -7.38 -36.20
N THR A 12 4.14 -8.22 -35.42
CA THR A 12 4.71 -9.51 -34.97
C THR A 12 4.59 -10.64 -36.00
N VAL A 13 3.55 -10.63 -36.83
CA VAL A 13 3.28 -11.69 -37.81
C VAL A 13 3.72 -11.28 -39.20
N GLU A 14 3.34 -10.09 -39.65
CA GLU A 14 3.57 -9.63 -41.03
C GLU A 14 4.89 -8.87 -41.16
N GLY A 15 5.51 -8.44 -40.04
CA GLY A 15 6.73 -7.63 -40.04
C GLY A 15 6.51 -6.21 -40.59
N VAL A 16 5.26 -5.75 -40.64
CA VAL A 16 4.88 -4.46 -41.22
C VAL A 16 4.21 -3.57 -40.17
N THR A 17 4.59 -2.29 -40.16
CA THR A 17 3.97 -1.28 -39.31
C THR A 17 2.71 -0.73 -39.98
N ASP A 18 1.54 -1.25 -39.59
CA ASP A 18 0.25 -0.80 -40.12
C ASP A 18 -0.49 0.07 -39.09
N THR A 19 -0.49 1.39 -39.30
CA THR A 19 -1.09 2.35 -38.36
C THR A 19 -2.58 2.61 -38.62
N ARG A 20 -3.18 2.08 -39.69
CA ARG A 20 -4.56 2.43 -40.09
C ARG A 20 -5.59 2.23 -38.97
N ALA A 21 -5.47 1.11 -38.27
CA ALA A 21 -6.40 0.75 -37.19
C ALA A 21 -6.23 1.63 -35.93
N ILE A 22 -5.01 2.15 -35.68
CA ILE A 22 -4.74 3.02 -34.52
C ILE A 22 -5.06 4.49 -34.86
N ASP A 23 -4.87 4.89 -36.11
CA ASP A 23 -5.25 6.21 -36.63
C ASP A 23 -6.77 6.42 -36.61
N GLU A 24 -7.55 5.38 -36.94
CA GLU A 24 -9.04 5.41 -36.90
C GLU A 24 -9.59 5.69 -35.48
N VAL A 25 -8.89 5.21 -34.46
CA VAL A 25 -9.26 5.42 -33.05
C VAL A 25 -8.49 6.58 -32.39
N GLY A 26 -7.69 7.31 -33.17
CA GLY A 26 -6.92 8.47 -32.70
C GLY A 26 -5.82 8.16 -31.69
N LEU A 27 -5.24 6.95 -31.73
CA LEU A 27 -4.13 6.56 -30.87
C LEU A 27 -2.80 6.70 -31.60
N SER A 28 -1.79 7.22 -30.91
CA SER A 28 -0.41 7.24 -31.41
C SER A 28 0.26 5.87 -31.23
N VAL A 29 1.30 5.62 -32.03
CA VAL A 29 2.13 4.41 -31.89
C VAL A 29 2.67 4.26 -30.47
N ALA A 30 3.20 5.35 -29.89
CA ALA A 30 3.75 5.33 -28.53
C ALA A 30 2.70 4.96 -27.48
N GLN A 31 1.46 5.45 -27.61
CA GLN A 31 0.36 5.08 -26.71
C GLN A 31 0.03 3.59 -26.83
N VAL A 32 0.04 3.03 -28.04
CA VAL A 32 -0.28 1.62 -28.26
C VAL A 32 0.82 0.71 -27.71
N GLU A 33 2.08 1.10 -27.84
CA GLU A 33 3.22 0.39 -27.24
C GLU A 33 3.19 0.44 -25.71
N GLU A 34 2.86 1.60 -25.13
CA GLU A 34 2.67 1.75 -23.68
C GLU A 34 1.49 0.90 -23.18
N MET A 35 0.37 0.93 -23.90
CA MET A 35 -0.76 0.03 -23.63
C MET A 35 -0.34 -1.45 -23.71
N TYR A 36 0.49 -1.83 -24.68
CA TYR A 36 1.02 -3.20 -24.78
C TYR A 36 1.92 -3.57 -23.61
N ARG A 37 2.77 -2.65 -23.16
CA ARG A 37 3.57 -2.83 -21.94
C ARG A 37 2.69 -3.10 -20.72
N TYR A 38 1.68 -2.27 -20.47
CA TYR A 38 0.86 -2.39 -19.25
C TYR A 38 -0.16 -3.54 -19.31
N LEU A 39 -0.74 -3.82 -20.48
CA LEU A 39 -1.84 -4.79 -20.61
C LEU A 39 -1.39 -6.19 -21.01
N ALA A 40 -0.33 -6.31 -21.82
CA ALA A 40 0.12 -7.60 -22.34
C ALA A 40 1.36 -8.12 -21.59
N ILE A 41 2.40 -7.28 -21.43
CA ILE A 41 3.61 -7.68 -20.70
C ILE A 41 3.32 -7.68 -19.18
N ALA A 42 2.75 -6.57 -18.69
CA ALA A 42 2.28 -6.43 -17.32
C ALA A 42 3.32 -6.84 -16.27
N ASN A 43 4.51 -6.23 -16.34
CA ASN A 43 5.56 -6.44 -15.34
C ASN A 43 5.05 -6.12 -13.92
N TYR A 44 5.65 -6.73 -12.90
CA TYR A 44 5.13 -6.66 -11.54
C TYR A 44 5.05 -5.22 -11.01
N GLU A 45 6.11 -4.44 -11.25
CA GLU A 45 6.22 -3.03 -10.90
C GLU A 45 5.20 -2.13 -11.62
N ASP A 46 4.76 -2.54 -12.80
CA ASP A 46 3.80 -1.82 -13.63
C ASP A 46 2.35 -2.19 -13.29
N ARG A 47 2.11 -3.34 -12.64
CA ARG A 47 0.77 -3.79 -12.23
C ARG A 47 0.29 -3.13 -10.95
N PHE A 48 1.19 -2.89 -10.00
CA PHE A 48 0.83 -2.44 -8.65
C PHE A 48 1.67 -1.22 -8.25
N VAL A 49 1.11 -0.03 -8.45
CA VAL A 49 1.67 1.22 -7.94
C VAL A 49 0.99 1.56 -6.62
N ILE A 50 1.35 0.81 -5.56
CA ILE A 50 0.79 0.98 -4.21
C ILE A 50 1.83 1.68 -3.33
N PRO A 51 1.65 2.98 -3.01
CA PRO A 51 2.55 3.68 -2.10
C PRO A 51 2.37 3.22 -0.65
N THR A 52 3.38 3.46 0.18
CA THR A 52 3.29 3.22 1.63
C THR A 52 2.28 4.18 2.27
N SER A 53 1.43 3.66 3.16
CA SER A 53 0.42 4.47 3.87
C SER A 53 1.00 5.34 5.01
N HIS A 54 2.32 5.36 5.18
CA HIS A 54 3.04 6.17 6.17
C HIS A 54 2.45 6.10 7.59
N ARG A 55 2.29 4.88 8.13
CA ARG A 55 1.71 4.65 9.47
C ARG A 55 2.52 5.32 10.59
N GLU A 56 3.81 5.54 10.36
CA GLU A 56 4.73 6.21 11.27
C GLU A 56 4.42 7.68 11.52
N MET A 57 3.67 8.36 10.64
CA MET A 57 3.33 9.77 10.84
C MET A 57 2.13 9.98 11.78
N ALA A 58 1.31 8.94 11.99
CA ALA A 58 0.04 9.05 12.71
C ALA A 58 0.03 8.33 14.08
N GLY A 59 1.06 7.56 14.40
CA GLY A 59 1.14 6.80 15.65
C GLY A 59 2.57 6.63 16.17
N ASP A 60 2.71 6.20 17.43
CA ASP A 60 4.00 5.79 17.99
C ASP A 60 4.42 4.42 17.41
N ALA A 61 5.00 4.47 16.21
CA ALA A 61 5.44 3.29 15.49
C ALA A 61 6.51 2.48 16.22
N PHE A 62 7.23 3.08 17.19
CA PHE A 62 8.25 2.38 17.93
C PHE A 62 7.62 1.45 18.98
N ALA A 63 6.65 1.94 19.75
CA ALA A 63 5.94 1.12 20.71
C ALA A 63 5.02 0.09 20.02
N GLU A 64 4.33 0.50 18.94
CA GLU A 64 3.44 -0.39 18.17
C GLU A 64 4.21 -1.56 17.54
N ARG A 65 5.40 -1.32 16.96
CA ARG A 65 6.22 -2.41 16.38
C ARG A 65 6.59 -3.49 17.39
N ASN A 66 6.77 -3.11 18.66
CA ASN A 66 7.23 -4.03 19.71
C ASN A 66 6.08 -4.82 20.38
N GLY A 67 4.84 -4.33 20.32
CA GLY A 67 3.70 -4.93 21.03
C GLY A 67 2.50 -5.33 20.17
N CYS A 68 2.40 -4.86 18.92
CA CYS A 68 1.26 -5.15 18.05
C CYS A 68 1.22 -6.64 17.67
N GLY A 69 0.05 -7.28 17.85
CA GLY A 69 -0.20 -8.70 17.58
C GLY A 69 -0.32 -9.59 18.83
N PHE A 70 0.07 -9.09 20.01
CA PHE A 70 -0.11 -9.80 21.28
C PHE A 70 -1.53 -9.61 21.85
N THR A 71 -2.46 -10.44 21.40
CA THR A 71 -3.90 -10.37 21.75
C THR A 71 -4.25 -11.07 23.07
N PHE A 72 -3.48 -10.78 24.14
CA PHE A 72 -3.76 -11.33 25.48
C PHE A 72 -4.99 -10.69 26.16
N GLY A 73 -5.59 -9.67 25.56
CA GLY A 73 -6.79 -9.01 26.07
C GLY A 73 -6.49 -7.99 27.15
N ASP A 74 -5.59 -7.02 26.88
CA ASP A 74 -5.22 -5.98 27.86
C ASP A 74 -6.35 -4.99 28.21
N GLY A 75 -7.47 -5.03 27.49
CA GLY A 75 -8.65 -4.20 27.75
C GLY A 75 -8.43 -2.70 27.53
N CYS A 76 -7.31 -2.31 26.90
CA CYS A 76 -6.90 -0.92 26.76
C CYS A 76 -6.85 -0.45 25.30
N HIS A 77 -6.99 -1.35 24.31
CA HIS A 77 -7.05 -0.99 22.89
C HIS A 77 -8.40 -0.33 22.52
N GLY A 78 -8.37 0.77 21.76
CA GLY A 78 -9.57 1.44 21.22
C GLY A 78 -10.10 2.67 21.99
N SER A 79 -9.46 3.07 23.08
CA SER A 79 -9.80 4.30 23.84
C SER A 79 -8.60 5.24 23.99
N ASP A 80 -8.75 6.54 23.79
CA ASP A 80 -7.64 7.49 23.99
C ASP A 80 -7.32 7.75 25.47
N SER A 81 -8.25 7.44 26.37
CA SER A 81 -8.06 7.56 27.81
C SER A 81 -7.23 6.39 28.37
N LYS A 82 -6.26 6.72 29.24
CA LYS A 82 -5.46 5.73 29.99
C LYS A 82 -6.24 5.01 31.09
N PHE A 83 -7.31 5.62 31.59
CA PHE A 83 -8.16 5.03 32.63
C PHE A 83 -8.96 3.84 32.07
N ASN A 84 -8.94 2.72 32.80
CA ASN A 84 -9.77 1.54 32.54
C ASN A 84 -10.25 0.95 33.88
N LEU A 85 -11.34 0.17 33.83
CA LEU A 85 -11.96 -0.41 35.04
C LEU A 85 -11.15 -1.57 35.63
N PHE A 86 -10.24 -2.16 34.85
CA PHE A 86 -9.53 -3.40 35.20
C PHE A 86 -8.11 -3.17 35.71
N ASN A 87 -7.71 -1.91 35.93
CA ASN A 87 -6.37 -1.52 36.34
C ASN A 87 -5.26 -2.17 35.48
N SER A 88 -5.52 -2.33 34.18
CA SER A 88 -4.58 -2.87 33.21
C SER A 88 -3.84 -1.75 32.46
N SER A 89 -2.83 -2.12 31.67
CA SER A 89 -2.06 -1.18 30.84
C SER A 89 -1.90 -1.73 29.43
N ARG A 90 -1.78 -0.86 28.43
CA ARG A 90 -1.51 -1.27 27.04
C ARG A 90 -0.21 -2.04 26.90
N ILE A 91 -0.26 -3.14 26.15
CA ILE A 91 0.91 -3.98 25.86
C ILE A 91 1.87 -3.28 24.89
N ASP A 92 1.35 -2.46 23.98
CA ASP A 92 2.07 -1.77 22.91
C ASP A 92 2.42 -0.31 23.24
N ALA A 93 2.52 0.04 24.53
CA ALA A 93 2.84 1.40 25.00
C ALA A 93 3.90 1.41 26.11
N ILE A 94 4.67 2.50 26.20
CA ILE A 94 5.72 2.68 27.22
C ILE A 94 5.13 3.39 28.45
N ASN A 95 5.01 2.68 29.58
CA ASN A 95 4.40 3.20 30.83
C ASN A 95 5.42 3.43 31.99
N ILE A 96 6.73 3.37 31.72
CA ILE A 96 7.79 3.31 32.74
C ILE A 96 7.87 4.58 33.60
N THR A 97 7.57 5.75 33.03
CA THR A 97 7.61 7.03 33.76
C THR A 97 6.54 7.09 34.86
N GLU A 98 5.33 6.59 34.59
CA GLU A 98 4.22 6.61 35.56
C GLU A 98 4.44 5.66 36.74
N VAL A 99 5.08 4.51 36.50
CA VAL A 99 5.43 3.56 37.56
C VAL A 99 6.48 4.16 38.49
N ARG A 100 7.43 4.92 37.94
CA ARG A 100 8.45 5.62 38.73
C ARG A 100 7.83 6.75 39.56
N ASP A 101 6.97 7.56 38.96
CA ASP A 101 6.34 8.70 39.65
C ASP A 101 5.38 8.23 40.78
N LYS A 102 4.67 7.10 40.59
CA LYS A 102 3.89 6.46 41.66
C LYS A 102 4.74 5.81 42.75
N ALA A 103 5.95 5.36 42.44
CA ALA A 103 6.86 4.76 43.40
C ALA A 103 7.64 5.79 44.23
N GLU A 104 7.82 7.00 43.70
CA GLU A 104 8.54 8.11 44.37
C GLU A 104 7.65 9.01 45.23
N GLY A 105 6.32 8.89 45.15
CA GLY A 105 5.38 9.36 46.17
C GLY A 105 5.12 10.87 46.23
N GLU A 106 4.02 11.29 45.60
CA GLU A 106 3.10 12.32 46.12
C GLU A 106 1.69 11.73 46.18
#